data_AF-A0A8D9VQ33-F1
#
_entry.id   AF-A0A8D9VQ33-F1
#
_cell.length_a   1.000
_cell.length_b   1.000
_cell.length_c   1.000
_cell.angle_alpha   90.00
_cell.angle_beta   90.00
_cell.angle_gamma   90.00
#
_symmetry.space_group_name_H-M   'P 1'
#
loop_
_entity.id
_entity.type
_entity.pdbx_description
1 polymer ?
#
loop_
_entity_poly.entity_id
_entity_poly.type
_entity_poly.pdbx_seq_one_letter_code
_entity_poly.pdbx_strand_id
1 'polypeptide(L)'
;MVEYVLKFRRVMYMSENKKPHNRIAELRKEKGLTLQQVADAIGVGNNTISRYETGKREPKLETWQKLANYFDVTVYYLQGYGLSIDQAKNKVISIIHNAYFEDTELTSAVDSYLRTISPKKKAIFPFDFYKDNETDYPLTEQVKKFWIDNFSFIFKSESFEDTLLNIDDYPDSLLLNDTVFTINKRILNLQKTNVGKIYTSQFSKQNNQKFMDLERTILVSNKADVSIAFDEYIKYLQNLKSKLLNS
;
A
#
# COMPACT_ATOMS: atom_id res chain seq x y z
N MET A 1 0.83 17.16 0.10
CA MET A 1 -0.36 18.06 0.07
C MET A 1 -0.97 18.17 -1.33
N VAL A 2 -0.18 18.41 -2.38
CA VAL A 2 -0.69 18.51 -3.77
C VAL A 2 -1.25 17.17 -4.30
N GLU A 3 -0.60 16.04 -3.99
CA GLU A 3 -1.14 14.69 -4.30
C GLU A 3 -2.46 14.40 -3.59
N TYR A 4 -2.59 14.75 -2.32
CA TYR A 4 -3.83 14.54 -1.56
C TYR A 4 -5.00 15.36 -2.14
N VAL A 5 -4.73 16.60 -2.58
CA VAL A 5 -5.73 17.47 -3.23
C VAL A 5 -6.10 16.95 -4.63
N LEU A 6 -5.15 16.42 -5.40
CA LEU A 6 -5.43 15.79 -6.69
C LEU A 6 -6.19 14.45 -6.53
N LYS A 7 -5.91 13.67 -5.48
CA LYS A 7 -6.64 12.45 -5.08
C LYS A 7 -8.09 12.78 -4.69
N PHE A 8 -8.30 13.85 -3.93
CA PHE A 8 -9.63 14.40 -3.63
C PHE A 8 -10.38 14.85 -4.89
N ARG A 9 -9.68 15.47 -5.84
CA ARG A 9 -10.29 15.99 -7.06
C ARG A 9 -10.66 14.89 -8.05
N ARG A 10 -9.85 13.81 -8.16
CA ARG A 10 -10.13 12.69 -9.08
C ARG A 10 -11.36 11.88 -8.66
N VAL A 11 -11.58 11.68 -7.35
CA VAL A 11 -12.79 11.02 -6.82
C VAL A 11 -14.07 11.87 -7.03
N MET A 12 -13.94 13.20 -7.01
CA MET A 12 -15.09 14.11 -7.24
C MET A 12 -15.55 14.16 -8.71
N TYR A 13 -14.75 13.70 -9.68
CA TYR A 13 -15.06 13.78 -11.10
C TYR A 13 -15.59 12.46 -11.71
N MET A 14 -15.79 11.41 -10.91
CA MET A 14 -16.34 10.14 -11.41
C MET A 14 -17.83 10.01 -11.08
N SER A 15 -18.61 10.06 -12.16
CA SER A 15 -20.08 9.98 -12.29
C SER A 15 -20.88 11.26 -11.98
N GLU A 16 -21.44 11.85 -13.04
CA GLU A 16 -22.79 12.39 -12.93
C GLU A 16 -23.71 11.25 -12.45
N ASN A 17 -24.01 11.18 -11.14
CA ASN A 17 -25.28 10.76 -10.54
C ASN A 17 -25.11 10.30 -9.07
N LYS A 18 -25.61 11.14 -8.15
CA LYS A 18 -25.99 10.85 -6.75
C LYS A 18 -24.88 10.32 -5.83
N LYS A 19 -24.49 11.14 -4.86
CA LYS A 19 -23.63 10.76 -3.72
C LYS A 19 -24.08 9.40 -3.13
N PRO A 20 -23.18 8.43 -2.91
CA PRO A 20 -23.55 7.14 -2.34
C PRO A 20 -24.13 7.32 -0.94
N HIS A 21 -24.97 6.37 -0.53
CA HIS A 21 -25.48 6.33 0.83
C HIS A 21 -24.33 5.99 1.78
N ASN A 22 -24.23 6.71 2.91
CA ASN A 22 -23.22 6.42 3.91
C ASN A 22 -23.53 5.10 4.64
N ARG A 23 -22.51 4.50 5.25
CA ARG A 23 -22.58 3.20 5.94
C ARG A 23 -22.74 3.34 7.47
N ILE A 24 -23.10 4.52 7.98
CA ILE A 24 -23.24 4.73 9.44
C ILE A 24 -24.31 3.79 10.01
N ALA A 25 -25.49 3.74 9.38
CA ALA A 25 -26.59 2.91 9.86
C ALA A 25 -26.28 1.41 9.75
N GLU A 26 -25.59 1.01 8.70
CA GLU A 26 -25.12 -0.35 8.44
C GLU A 26 -24.17 -0.81 9.55
N LEU A 27 -23.06 -0.09 9.74
CA LEU A 27 -22.03 -0.41 10.73
C LEU A 27 -22.56 -0.37 12.17
N ARG A 28 -23.46 0.58 12.47
CA ARG A 28 -24.11 0.64 13.78
C ARG A 28 -24.94 -0.62 14.04
N LYS A 29 -25.75 -1.06 13.06
CA LYS A 29 -26.62 -2.24 13.20
C LYS A 29 -25.80 -3.53 13.26
N GLU A 30 -24.76 -3.65 12.44
CA GLU A 30 -23.84 -4.79 12.45
C GLU A 30 -23.20 -4.99 13.84
N LYS A 31 -22.80 -3.89 14.50
CA LYS A 31 -22.24 -3.91 15.85
C LYS A 31 -23.30 -3.96 16.97
N GLY A 32 -24.60 -4.06 16.64
CA GLY A 32 -25.69 -4.13 17.63
C GLY A 32 -25.87 -2.86 18.48
N LEU A 33 -25.46 -1.70 17.96
CA LEU A 33 -25.42 -0.44 18.72
C LEU A 33 -26.71 0.38 18.56
N THR A 34 -27.09 1.07 19.64
CA THR A 34 -28.15 2.09 19.63
C THR A 34 -27.63 3.42 19.08
N LEU A 35 -28.54 4.29 18.62
CA LEU A 35 -28.19 5.66 18.22
C LEU A 35 -27.53 6.44 19.36
N GLN A 36 -27.96 6.19 20.60
CA GLN A 36 -27.45 6.88 21.78
C GLN A 36 -25.99 6.51 22.05
N GLN A 37 -25.64 5.23 22.00
CA GLN A 37 -24.27 4.77 22.21
C GLN A 37 -23.29 5.40 21.21
N VAL A 38 -23.66 5.47 19.93
CA VAL A 38 -22.83 6.14 18.92
C VAL A 38 -22.73 7.64 19.18
N ALA A 39 -23.85 8.27 19.54
CA ALA A 39 -23.91 9.70 19.83
C ALA A 39 -22.99 10.08 21.00
N ASP A 40 -23.04 9.32 22.09
CA ASP A 40 -22.21 9.50 23.27
C ASP A 40 -20.73 9.30 22.95
N ALA A 41 -20.40 8.27 22.16
CA ALA A 41 -19.02 7.96 21.79
C ALA A 41 -18.32 9.07 20.99
N ILE A 42 -19.06 9.82 20.17
CA ILE A 42 -18.49 10.91 19.36
C ILE A 42 -18.83 12.32 19.87
N GLY A 43 -19.57 12.42 20.98
CA GLY A 43 -19.93 13.68 21.63
C GLY A 43 -20.98 14.51 20.86
N VAL A 44 -22.03 13.87 20.32
CA VAL A 44 -23.15 14.55 19.65
C VAL A 44 -24.50 14.11 20.25
N GLY A 45 -25.60 14.78 19.89
CA GLY A 45 -26.93 14.36 20.31
C GLY A 45 -27.50 13.19 19.48
N ASN A 46 -28.34 12.35 20.07
CA ASN A 46 -29.01 11.21 19.43
C ASN A 46 -29.66 11.54 18.07
N ASN A 47 -30.46 12.61 18.04
CA ASN A 47 -31.12 13.12 16.83
C ASN A 47 -30.13 13.49 15.71
N THR A 48 -28.88 13.81 16.07
CA THR A 48 -27.82 14.13 15.11
C THR A 48 -27.37 12.88 14.36
N ILE A 49 -27.16 11.75 15.05
CA ILE A 49 -26.83 10.46 14.41
C ILE A 49 -27.96 10.02 13.48
N SER A 50 -29.22 10.10 13.93
CA SER A 50 -30.38 9.76 13.08
C SER A 50 -30.43 10.59 11.79
N ARG A 51 -30.12 11.89 11.86
CA ARG A 51 -30.05 12.77 10.68
C ARG A 51 -28.86 12.43 9.77
N TYR A 52 -27.74 11.97 10.32
CA TYR A 52 -26.60 11.50 9.54
C TYR A 52 -26.92 10.20 8.80
N GLU A 53 -27.49 9.22 9.49
CA GLU A 53 -27.88 7.92 8.91
C GLU A 53 -28.91 8.08 7.78
N THR A 54 -29.85 9.00 7.94
CA THR A 54 -30.89 9.25 6.92
C THR A 54 -30.45 10.19 5.80
N GLY A 55 -29.21 10.70 5.85
CA GLY A 55 -28.69 11.69 4.89
C GLY A 55 -29.36 13.07 4.98
N LYS A 56 -30.23 13.30 5.98
CA LYS A 56 -30.87 14.61 6.23
C LYS A 56 -29.87 15.67 6.69
N ARG A 57 -28.71 15.26 7.18
CA ARG A 57 -27.59 16.14 7.54
C ARG A 57 -26.28 15.47 7.16
N GLU A 58 -25.36 16.25 6.64
CA GLU A 58 -23.99 15.79 6.39
C GLU A 58 -23.11 16.04 7.63
N PRO A 59 -22.34 15.04 8.11
CA PRO A 59 -21.29 15.24 9.10
C PRO A 59 -20.19 16.18 8.59
N LYS A 60 -19.60 16.98 9.49
CA LYS A 60 -18.36 17.71 9.17
C LYS A 60 -17.19 16.74 9.13
N LEU A 61 -16.07 17.12 8.50
CA LEU A 61 -14.87 16.29 8.40
C LEU A 61 -14.41 15.74 9.76
N GLU A 62 -14.41 16.56 10.80
CA GLU A 62 -14.06 16.11 12.16
C GLU A 62 -15.01 15.02 12.69
N THR A 63 -16.32 15.17 12.43
CA THR A 63 -17.32 14.18 12.81
C THR A 63 -17.19 12.90 11.99
N TRP A 64 -16.87 13.01 10.70
CA TRP A 64 -16.56 11.86 9.85
C TRP A 64 -15.37 11.08 10.40
N GLN A 65 -14.29 11.76 10.81
CA GLN A 65 -13.13 11.12 11.41
C GLN A 65 -13.46 10.44 12.73
N LYS A 66 -14.25 11.08 13.61
CA LYS A 66 -14.69 10.49 14.89
C LYS A 66 -15.51 9.22 14.67
N LEU A 67 -16.47 9.24 13.75
CA LEU A 67 -17.27 8.07 13.40
C LEU A 67 -16.41 6.95 12.78
N ALA A 68 -15.52 7.29 11.85
CA ALA A 68 -14.64 6.33 11.19
C ALA A 68 -13.71 5.63 12.20
N ASN A 69 -13.10 6.40 13.11
CA ASN A 69 -12.29 5.86 14.20
C ASN A 69 -13.11 4.99 15.15
N TYR A 70 -14.34 5.40 15.47
CA TYR A 70 -15.21 4.63 16.35
C TYR A 70 -15.61 3.28 15.75
N PHE A 71 -15.87 3.23 14.44
CA PHE A 71 -16.22 2.00 13.74
C PHE A 71 -15.02 1.16 13.31
N ASP A 72 -13.80 1.69 13.42
CA ASP A 72 -12.54 1.12 12.93
C ASP A 72 -12.54 0.90 11.41
N VAL A 73 -12.93 1.93 10.67
CA VAL A 73 -12.99 1.94 9.20
C VAL A 73 -12.39 3.22 8.63
N THR A 74 -12.15 3.26 7.32
CA THR A 74 -11.77 4.52 6.65
C THR A 74 -12.96 5.47 6.53
N VAL A 75 -12.69 6.78 6.51
CA VAL A 75 -13.72 7.80 6.26
C VAL A 75 -14.41 7.56 4.92
N TYR A 76 -13.66 7.19 3.88
CA TYR A 76 -14.19 6.88 2.56
C TYR A 76 -15.15 5.70 2.57
N TYR A 77 -14.78 4.61 3.25
CA TYR A 77 -15.66 3.46 3.45
C TYR A 77 -16.94 3.85 4.17
N LEU A 78 -16.82 4.61 5.25
CA LEU A 78 -17.97 5.08 6.00
C LEU A 78 -18.88 5.99 5.16
N GLN A 79 -18.32 6.77 4.24
CA GLN A 79 -19.08 7.65 3.34
C GLN A 79 -19.79 6.92 2.19
N GLY A 80 -19.58 5.61 2.02
CA GLY A 80 -20.22 4.82 0.97
C GLY A 80 -19.32 4.47 -0.22
N TYR A 81 -18.06 4.92 -0.22
CA TYR A 81 -17.07 4.61 -1.26
C TYR A 81 -16.19 3.44 -0.84
N GLY A 82 -15.39 2.86 -1.73
CA GLY A 82 -14.27 2.02 -1.30
C GLY A 82 -14.64 0.69 -0.61
N LEU A 83 -13.63 -0.16 -0.42
CA LEU A 83 -13.76 -1.42 0.32
C LEU A 83 -13.58 -1.18 1.82
N SER A 84 -14.16 -2.06 2.64
CA SER A 84 -13.73 -2.18 4.03
C SER A 84 -12.27 -2.64 4.08
N ILE A 85 -11.59 -2.42 5.20
CA ILE A 85 -10.21 -2.88 5.38
C ILE A 85 -10.11 -4.39 5.16
N ASP A 86 -11.06 -5.17 5.66
CA ASP A 86 -11.03 -6.62 5.53
C ASP A 86 -11.39 -7.10 4.13
N GLN A 87 -12.33 -6.42 3.46
CA GLN A 87 -12.62 -6.69 2.05
C GLN A 87 -11.39 -6.42 1.16
N ALA A 88 -10.68 -5.31 1.39
CA ALA A 88 -9.46 -5.00 0.67
C ALA A 88 -8.35 -6.00 0.95
N LYS A 89 -8.12 -6.36 2.22
CA LYS A 89 -7.15 -7.42 2.57
C LYS A 89 -7.46 -8.72 1.84
N ASN A 90 -8.72 -9.15 1.87
CA ASN A 90 -9.14 -10.39 1.20
C ASN A 90 -8.92 -10.33 -0.31
N LYS A 91 -9.27 -9.19 -0.95
CA LYS A 91 -9.03 -8.98 -2.39
C LYS A 91 -7.53 -9.05 -2.71
N VAL A 92 -6.71 -8.36 -1.94
CA VAL A 92 -5.24 -8.35 -2.12
C VAL A 92 -4.68 -9.76 -1.93
N ILE A 93 -5.09 -10.48 -0.88
CA ILE A 93 -4.65 -11.87 -0.65
C ILE A 93 -5.06 -12.77 -1.80
N SER A 94 -6.29 -12.68 -2.31
CA SER A 94 -6.71 -13.51 -3.46
C SER A 94 -5.90 -13.23 -4.72
N ILE A 95 -5.59 -11.95 -4.98
CA ILE A 95 -4.79 -11.55 -6.14
C ILE A 95 -3.37 -12.09 -6.01
N ILE A 96 -2.72 -11.87 -4.87
CA ILE A 96 -1.37 -12.38 -4.59
C ILE A 96 -1.34 -13.91 -4.69
N HIS A 97 -2.34 -14.56 -4.11
CA HIS A 97 -2.41 -16.01 -4.09
C HIS A 97 -2.51 -16.61 -5.48
N ASN A 98 -3.44 -16.12 -6.31
CA ASN A 98 -3.61 -16.61 -7.67
C ASN A 98 -2.35 -16.32 -8.51
N ALA A 99 -1.84 -15.09 -8.40
CA ALA A 99 -0.64 -14.70 -9.13
C ALA A 99 0.61 -15.48 -8.70
N TYR A 100 0.71 -15.95 -7.45
CA TYR A 100 1.88 -16.72 -7.00
C TYR A 100 2.12 -17.98 -7.83
N PHE A 101 1.06 -18.58 -8.40
CA PHE A 101 1.15 -19.81 -9.20
C PHE A 101 1.32 -19.56 -10.70
N GLU A 102 1.12 -18.32 -11.16
CA GLU A 102 1.08 -17.97 -12.59
C GLU A 102 2.13 -16.91 -12.97
N ASP A 103 2.49 -16.02 -12.05
CA ASP A 103 3.38 -14.89 -12.25
C ASP A 103 4.77 -15.14 -11.66
N THR A 104 5.74 -15.39 -12.55
CA THR A 104 7.12 -15.72 -12.16
C THR A 104 7.81 -14.65 -11.32
N GLU A 105 7.46 -13.37 -11.51
CA GLU A 105 8.08 -12.26 -10.79
C GLU A 105 7.60 -12.25 -9.34
N LEU A 106 6.29 -12.38 -9.13
CA LEU A 106 5.71 -12.50 -7.80
C LEU A 106 6.18 -13.78 -7.09
N THR A 107 6.18 -14.94 -7.77
CA THR A 107 6.69 -16.19 -7.18
C THR A 107 8.11 -15.99 -6.66
N SER A 108 8.99 -15.41 -7.49
CA SER A 108 10.39 -15.16 -7.14
C SER A 108 10.54 -14.21 -5.95
N ALA A 109 9.76 -13.13 -5.91
CA ALA A 109 9.77 -12.17 -4.82
C ALA A 109 9.30 -12.80 -3.50
N VAL A 110 8.18 -13.54 -3.53
CA VAL A 110 7.62 -14.26 -2.38
C VAL A 110 8.62 -15.28 -1.85
N ASP A 111 9.16 -16.14 -2.71
CA ASP A 111 10.10 -17.19 -2.33
C ASP A 111 11.40 -16.62 -1.72
N SER A 112 11.94 -15.58 -2.35
CA SER A 112 13.14 -14.89 -1.86
C SER A 112 12.92 -14.26 -0.48
N TYR A 113 11.75 -13.66 -0.27
CA TYR A 113 11.37 -13.11 1.04
C TYR A 113 11.25 -14.20 2.11
N LEU A 114 10.54 -15.28 1.83
CA LEU A 114 10.33 -16.39 2.77
C LEU A 114 11.66 -17.05 3.18
N ARG A 115 12.58 -17.23 2.22
CA ARG A 115 13.95 -17.70 2.50
C ARG A 115 14.74 -16.69 3.36
N THR A 116 14.59 -15.40 3.08
CA THR A 116 15.27 -14.33 3.81
C THR A 116 14.86 -14.27 5.28
N ILE A 117 13.57 -14.46 5.59
CA ILE A 117 13.07 -14.45 6.98
C ILE A 117 13.26 -15.78 7.71
N SER A 118 13.56 -16.86 6.99
CA SER A 118 13.77 -18.21 7.54
C SER A 118 15.14 -18.81 7.20
N PRO A 119 16.28 -18.15 7.49
CA PRO A 119 17.59 -18.63 7.03
C PRO A 119 18.08 -19.91 7.71
N LYS A 120 17.57 -20.21 8.92
CA LYS A 120 18.00 -21.36 9.75
C LYS A 120 16.95 -22.49 9.85
N LYS A 121 15.78 -22.29 9.25
CA LYS A 121 14.67 -23.25 9.25
C LYS A 121 14.29 -23.55 7.80
N LYS A 122 13.69 -24.71 7.53
CA LYS A 122 13.06 -24.93 6.24
C LYS A 122 11.95 -23.88 6.08
N ALA A 123 12.08 -23.00 5.09
CA ALA A 123 11.02 -22.07 4.74
C ALA A 123 9.79 -22.86 4.28
N ILE A 124 8.61 -22.40 4.67
CA ILE A 124 7.32 -22.91 4.19
C ILE A 124 6.88 -21.98 3.05
N PHE A 125 6.56 -22.55 1.91
CA PHE A 125 6.10 -21.87 0.70
C PHE A 125 4.60 -22.13 0.47
N PRO A 126 3.89 -21.27 -0.29
CA PRO A 126 2.49 -21.53 -0.62
C PRO A 126 2.24 -22.90 -1.27
N PHE A 127 3.16 -23.42 -2.10
CA PHE A 127 3.05 -24.77 -2.68
C PHE A 127 3.04 -25.89 -1.61
N ASP A 128 3.67 -25.69 -0.45
CA ASP A 128 3.73 -26.72 0.61
C ASP A 128 2.36 -27.00 1.26
N PHE A 129 1.33 -26.20 0.97
CA PHE A 129 -0.03 -26.40 1.46
C PHE A 129 -0.89 -27.33 0.59
N TYR A 130 -0.40 -27.69 -0.60
CA TYR A 130 -1.17 -28.41 -1.61
C TYR A 130 -0.50 -29.76 -1.93
N LYS A 131 -1.30 -30.70 -2.43
CA LYS A 131 -0.76 -31.97 -2.94
C LYS A 131 -0.19 -31.77 -4.33
N ASP A 132 0.78 -32.61 -4.73
CA ASP A 132 1.44 -32.52 -6.04
C ASP A 132 0.48 -32.61 -7.24
N ASN A 133 -0.71 -33.20 -7.05
CA ASN A 133 -1.73 -33.35 -8.09
C ASN A 133 -2.87 -32.33 -8.02
N GLU A 134 -2.80 -31.38 -7.09
CA GLU A 134 -3.80 -30.32 -6.90
C GLU A 134 -3.42 -29.12 -7.78
N THR A 135 -4.32 -28.72 -8.68
CA THR A 135 -4.03 -27.72 -9.73
C THR A 135 -4.85 -26.45 -9.59
N ASP A 136 -5.90 -26.46 -8.77
CA ASP A 136 -6.81 -25.35 -8.53
C ASP A 136 -6.37 -24.45 -7.38
N TYR A 137 -5.40 -24.89 -6.57
CA TYR A 137 -4.78 -24.16 -5.47
C TYR A 137 -5.79 -23.31 -4.66
N PRO A 138 -6.77 -23.93 -3.99
CA PRO A 138 -7.82 -23.18 -3.31
C PRO A 138 -7.27 -22.33 -2.16
N LEU A 139 -7.74 -21.08 -2.06
CA LEU A 139 -7.42 -20.17 -0.97
C LEU A 139 -8.17 -20.55 0.33
N THR A 140 -7.71 -21.60 1.00
CA THR A 140 -8.26 -22.06 2.28
C THR A 140 -7.96 -21.07 3.41
N GLU A 141 -8.68 -21.16 4.54
CA GLU A 141 -8.41 -20.31 5.71
C GLU A 141 -6.98 -20.46 6.26
N GLN A 142 -6.40 -21.67 6.17
CA GLN A 142 -5.02 -21.90 6.56
C GLN A 142 -4.04 -21.14 5.65
N VAL A 143 -4.29 -21.13 4.35
CA VAL A 143 -3.45 -20.45 3.35
C VAL A 143 -3.63 -18.94 3.43
N LYS A 144 -4.86 -18.44 3.64
CA LYS A 144 -5.11 -17.02 3.94
C LYS A 144 -4.32 -16.56 5.17
N LYS A 145 -4.35 -17.36 6.24
CA LYS A 145 -3.59 -17.07 7.45
C LYS A 145 -2.08 -17.02 7.18
N PHE A 146 -1.55 -17.94 6.37
CA PHE A 146 -0.15 -17.90 5.93
C PHE A 146 0.20 -16.57 5.24
N TRP A 147 -0.62 -16.11 4.30
CA TRP A 147 -0.40 -14.82 3.62
C TRP A 147 -0.42 -13.64 4.59
N ILE A 148 -1.42 -13.59 5.48
CA ILE A 148 -1.55 -12.50 6.46
C ILE A 148 -0.34 -12.47 7.40
N ASP A 149 0.03 -13.62 7.98
CA ASP A 149 1.08 -13.69 8.99
C ASP A 149 2.45 -13.30 8.41
N ASN A 150 2.75 -13.71 7.17
CA ASN A 150 4.05 -13.44 6.54
C ASN A 150 4.11 -12.07 5.83
N PHE A 151 3.00 -11.58 5.29
CA PHE A 151 2.95 -10.43 4.38
C PHE A 151 2.08 -9.27 4.88
N SER A 152 1.77 -9.22 6.18
CA SER A 152 0.99 -8.11 6.78
C SER A 152 1.55 -6.70 6.54
N PHE A 153 2.84 -6.58 6.17
CA PHE A 153 3.45 -5.29 5.81
C PHE A 153 2.92 -4.71 4.48
N ILE A 154 2.33 -5.55 3.61
CA ILE A 154 1.66 -5.09 2.38
C ILE A 154 0.46 -4.21 2.74
N PHE A 155 -0.31 -4.57 3.79
CA PHE A 155 -1.48 -3.79 4.22
C PHE A 155 -1.15 -2.44 4.88
N LYS A 156 0.13 -2.06 4.88
CA LYS A 156 0.63 -0.76 5.37
C LYS A 156 1.26 0.06 4.24
N SER A 157 1.17 -0.39 2.98
CA SER A 157 1.67 0.35 1.83
C SER A 157 0.67 1.39 1.35
N GLU A 158 1.18 2.41 0.66
CA GLU A 158 0.34 3.40 -0.01
C GLU A 158 -0.57 2.77 -1.08
N SER A 159 -0.07 1.75 -1.80
CA SER A 159 -0.86 0.99 -2.77
C SER A 159 -2.05 0.26 -2.14
N PHE A 160 -1.92 -0.19 -0.89
CA PHE A 160 -3.05 -0.75 -0.15
C PHE A 160 -4.10 0.32 0.16
N GLU A 161 -3.67 1.54 0.54
CA GLU A 161 -4.58 2.66 0.71
C GLU A 161 -5.31 3.02 -0.60
N ASP A 162 -4.64 2.93 -1.74
CA ASP A 162 -5.28 3.15 -3.04
C ASP A 162 -6.35 2.10 -3.36
N THR A 163 -6.11 0.84 -2.97
CA THR A 163 -7.09 -0.24 -3.09
C THR A 163 -8.35 0.03 -2.25
N LEU A 164 -8.20 0.70 -1.10
CA LEU A 164 -9.34 1.11 -0.27
C LEU A 164 -10.15 2.24 -0.92
N LEU A 165 -9.53 3.06 -1.76
CA LEU A 165 -10.13 4.28 -2.32
C LEU A 165 -10.75 4.07 -3.71
N ASN A 166 -10.15 3.23 -4.56
CA ASN A 166 -10.55 3.03 -5.96
C ASN A 166 -11.07 1.60 -6.20
N ILE A 167 -12.29 1.30 -5.74
CA ILE A 167 -12.93 -0.02 -5.93
C ILE A 167 -12.94 -0.48 -7.39
N ASP A 168 -13.28 0.45 -8.30
CA ASP A 168 -13.61 0.11 -9.68
C ASP A 168 -12.42 0.29 -10.65
N ASP A 169 -11.44 1.12 -10.27
CA ASP A 169 -10.41 1.61 -11.19
C ASP A 169 -8.97 1.23 -10.81
N TYR A 170 -8.75 0.44 -9.75
CA TYR A 170 -7.40 -0.02 -9.41
C TYR A 170 -7.11 -1.37 -10.11
N PRO A 171 -6.28 -1.40 -11.16
CA PRO A 171 -6.04 -2.63 -11.91
C PRO A 171 -5.26 -3.63 -11.07
N ASP A 172 -5.65 -4.90 -11.12
CA ASP A 172 -4.97 -5.97 -10.39
C ASP A 172 -3.47 -6.06 -10.77
N SER A 173 -3.12 -5.75 -12.02
CA SER A 173 -1.72 -5.69 -12.49
C SER A 173 -0.89 -4.60 -11.78
N LEU A 174 -1.48 -3.43 -11.51
CA LEU A 174 -0.80 -2.37 -10.77
C LEU A 174 -0.59 -2.80 -9.32
N LEU A 175 -1.60 -3.41 -8.70
CA LEU A 175 -1.51 -3.97 -7.35
C LEU A 175 -0.42 -5.04 -7.24
N LEU A 176 -0.32 -5.91 -8.24
CA LEU A 176 0.72 -6.94 -8.31
C LEU A 176 2.11 -6.32 -8.39
N ASN A 177 2.32 -5.36 -9.30
CA ASN A 177 3.60 -4.65 -9.43
C ASN A 177 4.01 -3.97 -8.11
N ASP A 178 3.08 -3.27 -7.47
CA ASP A 178 3.34 -2.61 -6.19
C ASP A 178 3.62 -3.60 -5.07
N THR A 179 2.95 -4.75 -5.10
CA THR A 179 3.17 -5.84 -4.15
C THR A 179 4.58 -6.41 -4.30
N VAL A 180 4.98 -6.76 -5.53
CA VAL A 180 6.32 -7.23 -5.86
C VAL A 180 7.37 -6.21 -5.41
N PHE A 181 7.16 -4.93 -5.75
CA PHE A 181 8.03 -3.83 -5.32
C PHE A 181 8.13 -3.76 -3.79
N THR A 182 7.00 -3.86 -3.09
CA THR A 182 6.93 -3.80 -1.63
C THR A 182 7.65 -4.97 -0.97
N ILE A 183 7.50 -6.19 -1.51
CA ILE A 183 8.22 -7.39 -1.06
C ILE A 183 9.72 -7.22 -1.30
N ASN A 184 10.15 -6.84 -2.50
CA ASN A 184 11.56 -6.64 -2.82
C ASN A 184 12.21 -5.55 -1.97
N LYS A 185 11.50 -4.43 -1.74
CA LYS A 185 11.92 -3.38 -0.82
C LYS A 185 12.06 -3.91 0.62
N ARG A 186 11.20 -4.81 1.06
CA ARG A 186 11.29 -5.47 2.36
C ARG A 186 12.52 -6.37 2.46
N ILE A 187 12.78 -7.20 1.45
CA ILE A 187 13.98 -8.06 1.35
C ILE A 187 15.25 -7.22 1.45
N LEU A 188 15.36 -6.16 0.63
CA LEU A 188 16.52 -5.26 0.63
C LEU A 188 16.78 -4.64 2.01
N ASN A 189 15.72 -4.30 2.74
CA ASN A 189 15.86 -3.75 4.09
C ASN A 189 16.28 -4.81 5.12
N LEU A 190 15.82 -6.06 4.99
CA LEU A 190 16.21 -7.16 5.88
C LEU A 190 17.68 -7.59 5.67
N GLN A 191 18.16 -7.57 4.43
CA GLN A 191 19.51 -7.98 4.06
C GLN A 191 20.53 -6.83 4.13
N LYS A 192 20.11 -5.64 4.55
CA LYS A 192 20.90 -4.42 4.47
C LYS A 192 22.14 -4.47 5.37
N THR A 193 23.32 -4.42 4.75
CA THR A 193 24.60 -4.32 5.46
C THR A 193 24.77 -2.95 6.14
N ASN A 194 25.77 -2.81 7.01
CA ASN A 194 26.10 -1.52 7.63
C ASN A 194 26.42 -0.46 6.57
N VAL A 195 27.25 -0.80 5.59
CA VAL A 195 27.55 0.07 4.45
C VAL A 195 26.26 0.43 3.68
N GLY A 196 25.36 -0.53 3.46
CA GLY A 196 24.07 -0.27 2.81
C GLY A 196 23.14 0.66 3.61
N LYS A 197 23.17 0.58 4.94
CA LYS A 197 22.43 1.48 5.84
C LYS A 197 23.00 2.90 5.80
N ILE A 198 24.34 3.02 5.85
CA ILE A 198 25.06 4.30 5.73
C ILE A 198 24.76 4.94 4.37
N TYR A 199 24.89 4.17 3.27
CA TYR A 199 24.52 4.61 1.93
C TYR A 199 23.09 5.14 1.87
N THR A 200 22.13 4.36 2.37
CA THR A 200 20.73 4.76 2.30
C THR A 200 20.45 6.03 3.11
N SER A 201 20.98 6.13 4.32
CA SER A 201 20.69 7.25 5.23
C SER A 201 21.40 8.55 4.85
N GLN A 202 22.62 8.48 4.33
CA GLN A 202 23.46 9.67 4.12
C GLN A 202 23.60 10.07 2.65
N PHE A 203 23.58 9.10 1.73
CA PHE A 203 24.05 9.33 0.36
C PHE A 203 22.99 9.07 -0.72
N SER A 204 22.01 8.20 -0.48
CA SER A 204 21.05 7.77 -1.52
C SER A 204 20.30 8.91 -2.20
N LYS A 205 19.76 9.86 -1.43
CA LYS A 205 19.02 11.02 -1.96
C LYS A 205 19.91 11.90 -2.84
N GLN A 206 21.13 12.16 -2.40
CA GLN A 206 22.08 12.97 -3.17
C GLN A 206 22.52 12.25 -4.44
N ASN A 207 22.81 10.95 -4.36
CA ASN A 207 23.18 10.16 -5.53
C ASN A 207 22.07 10.16 -6.57
N ASN A 208 20.82 9.94 -6.15
CA ASN A 208 19.67 9.98 -7.06
C ASN A 208 19.55 11.35 -7.74
N GLN A 209 19.67 12.46 -7.00
CA GLN A 209 19.63 13.79 -7.61
C GLN A 209 20.74 13.98 -8.65
N LYS A 210 21.97 13.58 -8.32
CA LYS A 210 23.11 13.70 -9.24
C LYS A 210 22.95 12.85 -10.50
N PHE A 211 22.36 11.67 -10.37
CA PHE A 211 22.01 10.85 -11.53
C PHE A 211 20.94 11.50 -12.41
N MET A 212 19.87 12.04 -11.81
CA MET A 212 18.82 12.75 -12.55
C MET A 212 19.35 14.00 -13.26
N ASP A 213 20.27 14.74 -12.63
CA ASP A 213 20.93 15.88 -13.26
C ASP A 213 21.73 15.45 -14.51
N LEU A 214 22.48 14.34 -14.41
CA LEU A 214 23.20 13.74 -15.55
C LEU A 214 22.23 13.32 -16.66
N GLU A 215 21.19 12.56 -16.33
CA GLU A 215 20.19 12.08 -17.28
C GLU A 215 19.53 13.24 -18.02
N ARG A 216 19.17 14.31 -17.29
CA ARG A 216 18.62 15.52 -17.90
C ARG A 216 19.58 16.12 -18.92
N THR A 217 20.85 16.31 -18.56
CA THR A 217 21.86 16.87 -19.48
C THR A 217 22.03 16.00 -20.72
N ILE A 218 22.05 14.67 -20.58
CA ILE A 218 22.09 13.73 -21.71
C ILE A 218 20.92 13.97 -22.67
N LEU A 219 19.72 14.21 -22.14
CA LEU A 219 18.51 14.33 -22.96
C LEU A 219 18.37 15.67 -23.68
N VAL A 220 18.92 16.77 -23.14
CA VAL A 220 18.61 18.12 -23.64
C VAL A 220 19.82 18.97 -24.04
N SER A 221 21.05 18.49 -23.88
CA SER A 221 22.27 19.28 -24.09
C SER A 221 23.14 18.77 -25.26
N ASN A 222 24.17 19.54 -25.61
CA ASN A 222 25.11 19.17 -26.67
C ASN A 222 26.17 18.18 -26.18
N LYS A 223 26.94 17.62 -27.11
CA LYS A 223 27.97 16.61 -26.82
C LYS A 223 29.03 17.07 -25.81
N ALA A 224 29.44 18.34 -25.83
CA ALA A 224 30.47 18.85 -24.92
C ALA A 224 29.93 18.90 -23.48
N ASP A 225 28.72 19.42 -23.29
CA ASP A 225 28.07 19.49 -21.97
C ASP A 225 27.80 18.10 -21.38
N VAL A 226 27.40 17.15 -22.24
CA VAL A 226 27.22 15.74 -21.84
C VAL A 226 28.53 15.14 -21.34
N SER A 227 29.65 15.40 -22.02
CA SER A 227 30.96 14.93 -21.59
C SER A 227 31.32 15.46 -20.19
N ILE A 228 31.10 16.76 -19.95
CA ILE A 228 31.38 17.40 -18.64
C ILE A 228 30.50 16.78 -17.55
N ALA A 229 29.21 16.57 -17.81
CA ALA A 229 28.29 16.00 -16.83
C ALA A 229 28.68 14.56 -16.44
N PHE A 230 29.17 13.75 -17.39
CA PHE A 230 29.71 12.43 -17.08
C PHE A 230 30.94 12.51 -16.16
N ASP A 231 31.89 13.40 -16.47
CA ASP A 231 33.10 13.57 -15.66
C ASP A 231 32.76 14.02 -14.22
N GLU A 232 31.80 14.92 -14.06
CA GLU A 232 31.32 15.36 -12.74
C GLU A 232 30.65 14.22 -11.96
N TYR A 233 29.80 13.42 -12.61
CA TYR A 233 29.14 12.30 -11.95
C TYR A 233 30.14 11.20 -11.58
N ILE A 234 31.11 10.89 -12.45
CA ILE A 234 32.21 9.95 -12.16
C ILE A 234 33.02 10.43 -10.94
N LYS A 235 33.39 11.71 -10.90
CA LYS A 235 34.11 12.31 -9.76
C LYS A 235 33.30 12.20 -8.46
N TYR A 236 31.99 12.45 -8.53
CA TYR A 236 31.09 12.25 -7.39
C TYR A 236 31.08 10.78 -6.93
N LEU A 237 30.94 9.83 -7.85
CA LEU A 237 30.94 8.39 -7.52
C LEU A 237 32.27 7.93 -6.92
N GLN A 238 33.40 8.46 -7.38
CA GLN A 238 34.71 8.21 -6.78
C GLN A 238 34.76 8.71 -5.33
N ASN A 239 34.27 9.91 -5.05
CA ASN A 239 34.20 10.45 -3.68
C ASN A 239 33.26 9.62 -2.78
N LEU A 240 32.09 9.25 -3.31
CA LEU A 240 31.11 8.41 -2.62
C LEU A 240 31.73 7.05 -2.25
N LYS A 241 32.41 6.40 -3.20
CA LYS A 241 33.14 5.14 -2.96
C LYS A 241 34.12 5.29 -1.79
N SER A 242 34.97 6.32 -1.81
CA SER A 242 35.92 6.56 -0.73
C SER A 242 35.24 6.75 0.63
N LYS A 243 34.12 7.49 0.69
CA LYS A 243 33.37 7.70 1.94
C LYS A 243 32.76 6.40 2.47
N LEU A 244 32.19 5.57 1.61
CA LEU A 244 31.56 4.31 2.00
C LEU A 244 32.56 3.24 2.44
N LEU A 245 33.76 3.21 1.86
CA LEU A 245 34.80 2.25 2.25
C LEU A 245 35.49 2.63 3.56
N ASN A 246 35.38 3.89 3.99
CA ASN A 246 35.98 4.41 5.22
C ASN A 246 34.97 4.55 6.38
N SER A 247 33.73 4.07 6.21
CA SER A 247 32.61 4.18 7.16
C SER A 247 32.20 2.83 7.74
#